data_AF-A0AAE0C1Y2-F1
#
_entry.id   AF-A0AAE0C1Y2-F1
#
_cell.length_a   1.000
_cell.length_b   1.000
_cell.length_c   1.000
_cell.angle_alpha   90.00
_cell.angle_beta   90.00
_cell.angle_gamma   90.00
#
_symmetry.space_group_name_H-M   'P 1'
#
loop_
_entity.id
_entity.type
_entity.pdbx_description
1 polymer ?
#
loop_
_entity_poly.entity_id
_entity_poly.type
_entity_poly.pdbx_seq_one_letter_code
_entity_poly.pdbx_strand_id
1 'polypeptide(L)'
;MCRATGHTAGQVKQTHGYPEQYFARFPLPVKVVRMVLGRIRLDDVYNQIRHYPNPEHRSTALAQQAAYLYILLYFVPDILHDETAVMREIVDKHYVDNWVIPFSLGHTVDLSVEWKPYQAAKLALDNVITPSLAKKLQFEYVARLPGLLTDLASFLTEGVLTEEFILCNHDQILGTLRNCNVAIQWLMLHVRTPSAKPLLPVTHHLDAVPNPFPAGLTALSGCLCGFGARVVLRWRRLLGKRTKSDPRAHLAPS
;
A
#
# COMPACT_ATOMS: atom_id res chain seq x y z
N MET A 1 -13.24 -12.25 21.68
CA MET A 1 -13.07 -10.81 21.98
C MET A 1 -13.74 -9.86 20.98
N CYS A 2 -14.00 -10.23 19.71
CA CYS A 2 -14.67 -9.36 18.72
C CYS A 2 -16.22 -9.32 18.80
N ARG A 3 -16.83 -10.03 19.75
CA ARG A 3 -18.30 -10.21 19.80
C ARG A 3 -19.07 -8.99 20.36
N ALA A 4 -18.38 -8.07 21.04
CA ALA A 4 -18.98 -6.96 21.78
C ALA A 4 -18.82 -5.58 21.11
N THR A 5 -18.39 -5.50 19.86
CA THR A 5 -18.28 -4.23 19.10
C THR A 5 -19.31 -4.13 17.97
N GLY A 6 -20.12 -5.16 17.77
CA GLY A 6 -21.09 -5.25 16.67
C GLY A 6 -20.46 -5.27 15.26
N HIS A 7 -19.13 -5.20 15.17
CA HIS A 7 -18.42 -5.11 13.89
C HIS A 7 -18.39 -6.49 13.22
N THR A 8 -19.03 -6.59 12.06
CA THR A 8 -19.00 -7.78 11.20
C THR A 8 -18.27 -7.44 9.90
N ALA A 9 -17.33 -8.30 9.49
CA ALA A 9 -16.59 -8.13 8.25
C ALA A 9 -17.57 -8.12 7.05
N GLY A 10 -17.72 -6.97 6.39
CA GLY A 10 -18.63 -6.79 5.25
C GLY A 10 -19.77 -5.79 5.45
N GLN A 11 -19.98 -5.25 6.65
CA GLN A 11 -20.91 -4.13 6.83
C GLN A 11 -20.32 -2.81 6.32
N VAL A 12 -21.10 -2.11 5.50
CA VAL A 12 -20.72 -0.83 4.86
C VAL A 12 -20.75 0.34 5.86
N LYS A 13 -21.44 0.18 6.99
CA LYS A 13 -21.59 1.22 8.01
C LYS A 13 -20.72 0.90 9.21
N GLN A 14 -19.74 1.77 9.50
CA GLN A 14 -18.99 1.73 10.76
C GLN A 14 -19.98 1.75 11.94
N THR A 15 -19.75 0.89 12.92
CA THR A 15 -20.55 0.88 14.14
C THR A 15 -20.26 2.15 14.94
N HIS A 16 -21.28 2.72 15.58
CA HIS A 16 -21.16 4.00 16.27
C HIS A 16 -20.08 3.94 17.35
N GLY A 17 -19.00 4.72 17.20
CA GLY A 17 -17.89 4.79 18.16
C GLY A 17 -16.81 3.72 18.01
N TYR A 18 -16.86 2.84 17.01
CA TYR A 18 -15.71 2.00 16.65
C TYR A 18 -14.79 2.78 15.67
N PRO A 19 -13.46 2.72 15.81
CA PRO A 19 -12.69 1.89 16.75
C PRO A 19 -12.37 2.53 18.11
N GLU A 20 -12.71 3.79 18.37
CA GLU A 20 -12.36 4.49 19.64
C GLU A 20 -12.80 3.74 20.89
N GLN A 21 -14.05 3.29 20.94
CA GLN A 21 -14.60 2.54 22.07
C GLN A 21 -13.89 1.21 22.29
N TYR A 22 -13.25 0.65 21.26
CA TYR A 22 -12.44 -0.54 21.39
C TYR A 22 -11.12 -0.22 22.09
N PHE A 23 -10.44 0.85 21.66
CA PHE A 23 -9.19 1.32 22.28
C PHE A 23 -9.40 1.86 23.70
N ALA A 24 -10.54 2.49 23.97
CA ALA A 24 -10.91 2.99 25.30
C ALA A 24 -11.01 1.87 26.36
N ARG A 25 -11.13 0.60 25.96
CA ARG A 25 -11.10 -0.55 26.89
C ARG A 25 -9.73 -0.79 27.51
N PHE A 26 -8.68 -0.26 26.90
CA PHE A 26 -7.31 -0.35 27.38
C PHE A 26 -6.65 1.04 27.35
N PRO A 27 -6.97 1.90 28.32
CA PRO A 27 -6.46 3.27 28.33
C PRO A 27 -4.94 3.26 28.57
N LEU A 28 -4.22 4.03 27.74
CA LEU A 28 -2.80 4.30 27.94
C LEU A 28 -2.62 5.70 28.55
N PRO A 29 -1.52 5.96 29.27
CA PRO A 29 -1.22 7.30 29.77
C PRO A 29 -1.13 8.30 28.62
N VAL A 30 -2.12 9.19 28.49
CA VAL A 30 -2.28 10.13 27.36
C VAL A 30 -1.03 10.98 27.13
N LYS A 31 -0.37 11.42 28.21
CA LYS A 31 0.89 12.19 28.14
C LYS A 31 2.00 11.43 27.42
N VAL A 32 2.14 10.13 27.69
CA VAL A 32 3.14 9.27 27.04
C VAL A 32 2.79 9.07 25.58
N VAL A 33 1.52 8.80 25.27
CA VAL A 33 1.06 8.62 23.88
C VAL A 33 1.29 9.89 23.07
N ARG A 34 0.95 11.07 23.61
CA ARG A 34 1.19 12.37 22.96
C ARG A 34 2.69 12.64 22.75
N MET A 35 3.55 12.26 23.69
CA MET A 35 5.01 12.35 23.50
C MET A 35 5.51 11.46 22.38
N VAL A 36 5.08 10.19 22.34
CA VAL A 36 5.46 9.23 21.28
C VAL A 36 4.94 9.70 19.93
N LEU A 37 3.68 10.15 19.87
CA LEU A 37 3.08 10.69 18.65
C LEU A 37 3.82 11.93 18.17
N GLY A 38 4.20 12.84 19.07
CA GLY A 38 5.02 14.01 18.72
C GLY A 38 6.36 13.62 18.10
N ARG A 39 7.02 12.57 18.63
CA ARG A 39 8.27 12.04 18.04
C ARG A 39 8.06 11.43 16.66
N ILE A 40 7.05 10.59 16.48
CA ILE A 40 6.76 9.98 15.17
C ILE A 40 6.34 11.04 14.14
N ARG A 41 5.58 12.05 14.59
CA ARG A 41 5.13 13.16 13.74
C ARG A 41 6.30 14.01 13.27
N LEU A 42 7.25 14.35 14.13
CA LEU A 42 8.34 15.27 13.80
C LEU A 42 9.56 14.57 13.21
N ASP A 43 9.94 13.41 13.74
CA ASP A 43 11.19 12.74 13.42
C ASP A 43 11.01 11.59 12.40
N ASP A 44 12.13 11.07 11.89
CA ASP A 44 12.20 9.77 11.20
C ASP A 44 12.79 8.76 12.19
N VAL A 45 11.91 8.17 13.00
CA VAL A 45 12.30 7.37 14.18
C VAL A 45 13.18 6.17 13.79
N TYR A 46 13.00 5.65 12.58
CA TYR A 46 13.70 4.48 12.07
C TYR A 46 14.81 4.83 11.06
N ASN A 47 15.14 6.12 10.90
CA ASN A 47 16.13 6.63 9.94
C ASN A 47 15.96 6.08 8.51
N GLN A 48 14.73 5.81 8.09
CA GLN A 48 14.44 5.19 6.80
C GLN A 48 14.69 6.12 5.62
N ILE A 49 14.56 7.44 5.79
CA ILE A 49 14.77 8.43 4.71
C ILE A 49 16.17 8.31 4.12
N ARG A 50 17.19 7.97 4.94
CA ARG A 50 18.56 7.77 4.45
C ARG A 50 18.69 6.63 3.44
N HIS A 51 17.80 5.65 3.50
CA HIS A 51 17.76 4.53 2.57
C HIS A 51 16.94 4.84 1.31
N TYR A 52 16.25 5.97 1.26
CA TYR A 52 15.42 6.43 0.16
C TYR A 52 15.84 7.85 -0.26
N PRO A 53 16.93 8.00 -1.03
CA PRO A 53 17.50 9.31 -1.35
C PRO A 53 16.60 10.16 -2.25
N ASN A 54 15.69 9.54 -3.03
CA ASN A 54 14.72 10.26 -3.83
C ASN A 54 13.61 10.84 -2.92
N PRO A 55 13.37 12.16 -2.91
CA PRO A 55 12.32 12.78 -2.09
C PRO A 55 10.90 12.26 -2.40
N GLU A 56 10.66 11.77 -3.62
CA GLU A 56 9.37 11.16 -4.00
C GLU A 56 9.08 9.86 -3.23
N HIS A 57 10.12 9.21 -2.70
CA HIS A 57 9.96 7.96 -1.97
C HIS A 57 9.63 8.18 -0.48
N ARG A 58 9.47 9.44 -0.03
CA ARG A 58 9.30 9.79 1.38
C ARG A 58 8.19 8.98 2.05
N SER A 59 6.99 8.93 1.50
CA SER A 59 5.86 8.26 2.14
C SER A 59 6.03 6.74 2.19
N THR A 60 6.77 6.16 1.25
CA THR A 60 7.15 4.74 1.30
C THR A 60 8.21 4.50 2.37
N ALA A 61 9.22 5.36 2.47
CA ALA A 61 10.23 5.30 3.52
C ALA A 61 9.60 5.39 4.92
N LEU A 62 8.59 6.26 5.08
CA LEU A 62 7.90 6.47 6.35
C LEU A 62 6.68 5.55 6.57
N ALA A 63 6.43 4.58 5.70
CA ALA A 63 5.21 3.77 5.71
C ALA A 63 5.01 3.00 7.02
N GLN A 64 6.09 2.47 7.61
CA GLN A 64 6.01 1.72 8.87
C GLN A 64 5.59 2.63 10.03
N GLN A 65 6.21 3.81 10.16
CA GLN A 65 5.85 4.73 11.24
C GLN A 65 4.48 5.38 11.01
N ALA A 66 4.07 5.54 9.74
CA ALA A 66 2.71 5.93 9.38
C ALA A 66 1.67 4.88 9.83
N ALA A 67 1.99 3.59 9.76
CA ALA A 67 1.13 2.54 10.30
C ALA A 67 0.99 2.61 11.83
N TYR A 68 2.07 2.88 12.56
CA TYR A 68 2.01 3.09 14.01
C TYR A 68 1.21 4.34 14.37
N LEU A 69 1.39 5.42 13.63
CA LEU A 69 0.68 6.67 13.85
C LEU A 69 -0.84 6.49 13.71
N TYR A 70 -1.29 5.74 12.70
CA TYR A 70 -2.70 5.38 12.53
C TYR A 70 -3.28 4.70 13.79
N ILE A 71 -2.54 3.75 14.38
CA ILE A 71 -3.00 3.04 15.59
C ILE A 71 -2.97 3.97 16.82
N LEU A 72 -1.89 4.75 16.97
CA LEU A 72 -1.69 5.64 18.12
C LEU A 72 -2.72 6.76 18.20
N LEU A 73 -3.20 7.26 17.06
CA LEU A 73 -4.24 8.29 17.00
C LEU A 73 -5.55 7.85 17.69
N TYR A 74 -5.88 6.56 17.69
CA TYR A 74 -7.10 6.08 18.38
C TYR A 74 -6.98 6.02 19.91
N PHE A 75 -5.77 6.14 20.45
CA PHE A 75 -5.59 6.34 21.89
C PHE A 75 -5.72 7.82 22.30
N VAL A 76 -5.72 8.75 21.33
CA VAL A 76 -5.90 10.20 21.55
C VAL A 76 -6.85 10.76 20.47
N PRO A 77 -8.14 10.39 20.53
CA PRO A 77 -9.11 10.72 19.47
C PRO A 77 -9.33 12.23 19.31
N ASP A 78 -9.05 13.05 20.34
CA ASP A 78 -9.11 14.52 20.26
C ASP A 78 -8.32 15.06 19.05
N ILE A 79 -7.21 14.42 18.70
CA ILE A 79 -6.39 14.83 17.54
C ILE A 79 -7.16 14.62 16.23
N LEU A 80 -7.87 13.50 16.12
CA LEU A 80 -8.66 13.14 14.94
C LEU A 80 -9.89 14.06 14.77
N HIS A 81 -10.54 14.45 15.87
CA HIS A 81 -11.75 15.29 15.84
C HIS A 81 -11.42 16.78 15.73
N ASP A 82 -10.56 17.31 16.59
CA ASP A 82 -10.46 18.74 16.88
C ASP A 82 -9.14 19.38 16.41
N GLU A 83 -8.03 18.66 16.46
CA GLU A 83 -6.69 19.23 16.20
C GLU A 83 -6.33 19.31 14.69
N THR A 84 -7.03 20.19 13.97
CA THR A 84 -6.88 20.40 12.51
C THR A 84 -5.44 20.63 12.04
N ALA A 85 -4.68 21.49 12.74
CA ALA A 85 -3.29 21.80 12.37
C ALA A 85 -2.36 20.58 12.52
N VAL A 86 -2.54 19.80 13.59
CA VAL A 86 -1.75 18.58 13.84
C VAL A 86 -2.08 17.51 12.81
N MET A 87 -3.37 17.30 12.50
CA MET A 87 -3.77 16.35 11.46
C MET A 87 -3.26 16.76 10.08
N ARG A 88 -3.21 18.06 9.78
CA ARG A 88 -2.65 18.55 8.52
C ARG A 88 -1.17 18.20 8.38
N GLU A 89 -0.37 18.46 9.41
CA GLU A 89 1.06 18.11 9.45
C GLU A 89 1.28 16.59 9.26
N ILE A 90 0.47 15.79 9.96
CA ILE A 90 0.49 14.32 9.87
C ILE A 90 0.21 13.85 8.43
N VAL A 91 -0.87 14.34 7.83
CA VAL A 91 -1.29 13.92 6.48
C VAL A 91 -0.27 14.33 5.43
N ASP A 92 0.22 15.57 5.48
CA ASP A 92 1.20 16.08 4.51
C ASP A 92 2.54 15.31 4.58
N LYS A 93 2.95 14.90 5.79
CA LYS A 93 4.20 14.15 5.97
C LYS A 93 4.08 12.69 5.55
N HIS A 94 3.00 12.00 5.95
CA HIS A 94 2.91 10.53 5.91
C HIS A 94 1.96 9.97 4.85
N TYR A 95 0.89 10.68 4.50
CA TYR A 95 -0.24 10.11 3.74
C TYR A 95 -0.53 10.86 2.44
N VAL A 96 0.45 11.62 1.92
CA VAL A 96 0.22 12.53 0.78
C VAL A 96 -0.14 11.79 -0.52
N ASP A 97 0.48 10.64 -0.74
CA ASP A 97 0.39 9.75 -1.90
C ASP A 97 0.08 8.30 -1.51
N ASN A 98 0.16 7.98 -0.21
CA ASN A 98 -0.09 6.66 0.38
C ASN A 98 -1.21 6.72 1.43
N TRP A 99 -2.44 6.98 1.01
CA TRP A 99 -3.61 7.00 1.93
C TRP A 99 -4.25 5.64 2.16
N VAL A 100 -3.85 4.62 1.39
CA VAL A 100 -4.17 3.23 1.67
C VAL A 100 -2.96 2.60 2.34
N ILE A 101 -3.06 2.25 3.62
CA ILE A 101 -1.92 1.81 4.43
C ILE A 101 -2.07 0.37 4.92
N PRO A 102 -0.97 -0.40 4.97
CA PRO A 102 -0.93 -1.68 5.68
C PRO A 102 -0.57 -1.43 7.15
N PHE A 103 -1.42 -1.85 8.09
CA PHE A 103 -1.17 -1.58 9.52
C PHE A 103 -0.88 -2.83 10.37
N SER A 104 -1.25 -4.03 9.92
CA SER A 104 -0.87 -5.28 10.61
C SER A 104 -1.14 -6.51 9.72
N LEU A 105 -0.21 -7.47 9.66
CA LEU A 105 -0.41 -8.84 9.15
C LEU A 105 -1.27 -9.00 7.87
N GLY A 106 -1.13 -8.09 6.90
CA GLY A 106 -1.88 -8.11 5.64
C GLY A 106 -3.22 -7.38 5.65
N HIS A 107 -3.59 -6.77 6.78
CA HIS A 107 -4.70 -5.82 6.87
C HIS A 107 -4.30 -4.46 6.28
N THR A 108 -5.16 -3.96 5.41
CA THR A 108 -5.05 -2.65 4.78
C THR A 108 -6.26 -1.81 5.14
N VAL A 109 -6.05 -0.51 5.32
CA VAL A 109 -7.14 0.45 5.56
C VAL A 109 -7.05 1.58 4.55
N ASP A 110 -8.21 2.01 4.05
CA ASP A 110 -8.36 3.22 3.26
C ASP A 110 -8.73 4.37 4.20
N LEU A 111 -7.79 5.29 4.43
CA LEU A 111 -7.99 6.39 5.37
C LEU A 111 -9.10 7.35 4.94
N SER A 112 -9.38 7.47 3.63
CA SER A 112 -10.46 8.33 3.12
C SER A 112 -11.85 7.84 3.54
N VAL A 113 -11.97 6.54 3.78
CA VAL A 113 -13.19 5.90 4.28
C VAL A 113 -13.17 5.87 5.80
N GLU A 114 -12.06 5.40 6.38
CA GLU A 114 -11.97 5.15 7.82
C GLU A 114 -12.03 6.44 8.65
N TRP A 115 -11.41 7.52 8.16
CA TRP A 115 -11.37 8.81 8.86
C TRP A 115 -12.52 9.76 8.49
N LYS A 116 -13.50 9.30 7.71
CA LYS A 116 -14.69 10.09 7.37
C LYS A 116 -15.47 10.67 8.57
N PRO A 117 -15.63 9.99 9.73
CA PRO A 117 -16.36 10.57 10.87
C PRO A 117 -15.55 11.61 11.65
N TYR A 118 -14.25 11.74 11.40
CA TYR A 118 -13.34 12.60 12.15
C TYR A 118 -13.13 13.93 11.43
N GLN A 119 -13.61 15.04 12.01
CA GLN A 119 -13.62 16.33 11.30
C GLN A 119 -12.21 16.82 10.94
N ALA A 120 -11.28 16.91 11.89
CA ALA A 120 -9.91 17.35 11.62
C ALA A 120 -9.17 16.43 10.63
N ALA A 121 -9.30 15.10 10.81
CA ALA A 121 -8.65 14.13 9.94
C ALA A 121 -9.21 14.15 8.50
N LYS A 122 -10.53 14.20 8.36
CA LYS A 122 -11.20 14.29 7.06
C LYS A 122 -10.80 15.56 6.31
N LEU A 123 -10.84 16.72 6.99
CA LEU A 123 -10.43 17.98 6.37
C LEU A 123 -8.97 17.94 5.91
N ALA A 124 -8.08 17.35 6.70
CA ALA A 124 -6.67 17.21 6.33
C ALA A 124 -6.49 16.31 5.08
N LEU A 125 -7.20 15.19 5.00
CA LEU A 125 -7.17 14.26 3.86
C LEU A 125 -7.80 14.85 2.60
N ASP A 126 -8.98 15.49 2.69
CA ASP A 126 -9.70 16.05 1.53
C ASP A 126 -8.86 17.14 0.82
N ASN A 127 -8.03 17.87 1.59
CA ASN A 127 -7.13 18.88 1.05
C ASN A 127 -5.94 18.29 0.26
N VAL A 128 -5.63 17.01 0.43
CA VAL A 128 -4.53 16.34 -0.27
C VAL A 128 -5.04 15.38 -1.33
N ILE A 129 -5.96 14.49 -0.95
CA ILE A 129 -6.43 13.38 -1.75
C ILE A 129 -7.56 13.87 -2.65
N THR A 130 -7.16 14.45 -3.76
CA THR A 130 -8.09 14.82 -4.83
C THR A 130 -8.22 13.68 -5.84
N PRO A 131 -9.39 13.53 -6.50
CA PRO A 131 -9.56 12.52 -7.55
C PRO A 131 -8.61 12.74 -8.73
N SER A 132 -8.19 13.98 -8.99
CA SER A 132 -7.15 14.33 -9.97
C SER A 132 -5.78 13.80 -9.55
N LEU A 133 -5.38 14.00 -8.29
CA LEU A 133 -4.13 13.46 -7.75
C LEU A 133 -4.12 11.92 -7.83
N ALA A 134 -5.21 11.28 -7.41
CA ALA A 134 -5.30 9.82 -7.43
C ALA A 134 -5.13 9.24 -8.85
N LYS A 135 -5.80 9.85 -9.84
CA LYS A 135 -5.64 9.46 -11.26
C LYS A 135 -4.22 9.72 -11.77
N LYS A 136 -3.62 10.85 -11.41
CA LYS A 136 -2.24 11.20 -11.78
C LYS A 136 -1.26 10.15 -11.27
N LEU A 137 -1.28 9.87 -9.97
CA LEU A 137 -0.39 8.88 -9.33
C LEU A 137 -0.58 7.50 -9.94
N GLN A 138 -1.82 7.09 -10.16
CA GLN A 138 -2.12 5.83 -10.81
C GLN A 138 -1.49 5.72 -12.19
N PHE A 139 -1.71 6.73 -13.05
CA PHE A 139 -1.14 6.73 -14.39
C PHE A 139 0.39 6.68 -14.33
N GLU A 140 0.99 7.47 -13.45
CA GLU A 140 2.43 7.55 -13.26
C GLU A 140 3.04 6.19 -12.84
N TYR A 141 2.48 5.54 -11.83
CA TYR A 141 2.97 4.25 -11.35
C TYR A 141 2.80 3.13 -12.38
N VAL A 142 1.70 3.13 -13.14
CA VAL A 142 1.48 2.16 -14.22
C VAL A 142 2.44 2.41 -15.38
N ALA A 143 2.64 3.67 -15.79
CA ALA A 143 3.56 4.04 -16.87
C ALA A 143 5.04 3.75 -16.52
N ARG A 144 5.39 3.76 -15.23
CA ARG A 144 6.74 3.45 -14.75
C ARG A 144 7.08 1.95 -14.84
N LEU A 145 6.08 1.06 -14.82
CA LEU A 145 6.29 -0.40 -14.76
C LEU A 145 7.14 -0.98 -15.90
N PRO A 146 6.90 -0.67 -17.19
CA PRO A 146 7.66 -1.27 -18.28
C PRO A 146 9.16 -0.99 -18.15
N GLY A 147 9.53 0.25 -17.82
CA GLY A 147 10.94 0.63 -17.60
C GLY A 147 11.57 -0.15 -16.45
N LEU A 148 10.88 -0.24 -15.31
CA LEU A 148 11.37 -1.02 -14.16
C LEU A 148 11.55 -2.50 -14.48
N LEU A 149 10.66 -3.08 -15.29
CA LEU A 149 10.78 -4.48 -15.73
C LEU A 149 11.95 -4.68 -16.70
N THR A 150 12.19 -3.73 -17.61
CA THR A 150 13.36 -3.75 -18.50
C THR A 150 14.67 -3.65 -17.70
N ASP A 151 14.75 -2.72 -16.75
CA ASP A 151 15.92 -2.56 -15.88
C ASP A 151 16.18 -3.85 -15.09
N LEU A 152 15.14 -4.42 -14.47
CA LEU A 152 15.24 -5.68 -13.72
C LEU A 152 15.70 -6.84 -14.61
N ALA A 153 15.17 -6.95 -15.83
CA ALA A 153 15.54 -8.00 -16.77
C ALA A 153 17.02 -7.90 -17.19
N SER A 154 17.55 -6.68 -17.34
CA SER A 154 18.97 -6.49 -17.70
C SER A 154 19.90 -7.03 -16.60
N PHE A 155 19.58 -6.80 -15.33
CA PHE A 155 20.36 -7.35 -14.20
C PHE A 155 20.18 -8.86 -14.04
N LEU A 156 18.99 -9.40 -14.29
CA LEU A 156 18.69 -10.82 -14.14
C LEU A 156 19.13 -11.69 -15.33
N THR A 157 19.81 -11.09 -16.31
CA THR A 157 20.42 -11.85 -17.42
C THR A 157 21.59 -12.68 -16.90
N GLU A 158 21.66 -13.94 -17.33
CA GLU A 158 22.68 -14.88 -16.88
C GLU A 158 24.09 -14.32 -17.14
N GLY A 159 24.96 -14.39 -16.12
CA GLY A 159 26.33 -13.88 -16.19
C GLY A 159 26.51 -12.38 -15.96
N VAL A 160 25.44 -11.59 -15.75
CA VAL A 160 25.55 -10.14 -15.47
C VAL A 160 25.84 -9.85 -14.00
N LEU A 161 25.07 -10.43 -13.08
CA LEU A 161 25.23 -10.21 -11.63
C LEU A 161 26.41 -11.01 -11.04
N THR A 162 27.64 -10.69 -11.45
CA THR A 162 28.86 -11.18 -10.80
C THR A 162 29.23 -10.30 -9.60
N GLU A 163 30.14 -10.79 -8.74
CA GLU A 163 30.63 -10.02 -7.57
C GLU A 163 31.25 -8.69 -7.99
N GLU A 164 32.10 -8.70 -9.03
CA GLU A 164 32.75 -7.51 -9.56
C GLU A 164 31.73 -6.52 -10.12
N PHE A 165 30.71 -7.00 -10.84
CA PHE A 165 29.66 -6.16 -11.36
C PHE A 165 28.86 -5.48 -10.23
N ILE A 166 28.54 -6.23 -9.17
CA ILE A 166 27.82 -5.69 -8.01
C ILE A 166 28.64 -4.60 -7.32
N LEU A 167 29.93 -4.84 -7.06
CA LEU A 167 30.79 -3.86 -6.40
C LEU A 167 30.88 -2.56 -7.21
N CYS A 168 30.98 -2.66 -8.54
CA CYS A 168 31.07 -1.52 -9.44
C CYS A 168 29.73 -0.79 -9.66
N ASN A 169 28.58 -1.47 -9.53
CA ASN A 169 27.26 -0.93 -9.90
C ASN A 169 26.23 -0.93 -8.75
N HIS A 170 26.67 -1.08 -7.50
CA HIS A 170 25.78 -1.22 -6.34
C HIS A 170 24.75 -0.09 -6.21
N ASP A 171 25.12 1.16 -6.48
CA ASP A 171 24.20 2.31 -6.41
C ASP A 171 23.05 2.19 -7.43
N GLN A 172 23.36 1.77 -8.65
CA GLN A 172 22.37 1.56 -9.70
C GLN A 172 21.41 0.43 -9.32
N ILE A 173 21.96 -0.70 -8.86
CA ILE A 173 21.17 -1.88 -8.45
C ILE A 173 20.24 -1.51 -7.29
N LEU A 174 20.78 -0.86 -6.25
CA LEU A 174 19.98 -0.44 -5.09
C LEU A 174 18.95 0.64 -5.48
N GLY A 175 19.29 1.53 -6.43
CA GLY A 175 18.35 2.49 -7.00
C GLY A 175 17.14 1.81 -7.67
N THR A 176 17.39 0.87 -8.57
CA THR A 176 16.35 0.09 -9.25
C THR A 176 15.51 -0.71 -8.25
N LEU A 177 16.14 -1.37 -7.27
CA LEU A 177 15.41 -2.11 -6.22
C LEU A 177 14.48 -1.19 -5.42
N ARG A 178 14.92 0.00 -5.03
CA ARG A 178 14.07 0.99 -4.33
C ARG A 178 12.91 1.43 -5.19
N ASN A 179 13.15 1.76 -6.46
CA ASN A 179 12.09 2.17 -7.40
C ASN A 179 11.04 1.06 -7.58
N CYS A 180 11.48 -0.19 -7.71
CA CYS A 180 10.61 -1.36 -7.78
C CYS A 180 9.78 -1.53 -6.52
N ASN A 181 10.39 -1.42 -5.33
CA ASN A 181 9.71 -1.56 -4.05
C ASN A 181 8.63 -0.48 -3.86
N VAL A 182 8.94 0.77 -4.20
CA VAL A 182 7.98 1.89 -4.12
C VAL A 182 6.80 1.64 -5.06
N ALA A 183 7.07 1.29 -6.33
CA ALA A 183 6.03 1.06 -7.32
C ALA A 183 5.14 -0.14 -6.96
N ILE A 184 5.73 -1.28 -6.59
CA ILE A 184 4.97 -2.49 -6.29
C ILE A 184 4.13 -2.32 -5.03
N GLN A 185 4.66 -1.66 -3.99
CA GLN A 185 3.91 -1.36 -2.77
C GLN A 185 2.70 -0.48 -3.09
N TRP A 186 2.90 0.63 -3.80
CA TRP A 186 1.83 1.55 -4.14
C TRP A 186 0.73 0.85 -4.94
N LEU A 187 1.11 0.12 -5.99
CA LEU A 187 0.17 -0.63 -6.83
C LEU A 187 -0.57 -1.71 -6.04
N MET A 188 0.11 -2.49 -5.20
CA MET A 188 -0.53 -3.56 -4.43
C MET A 188 -1.56 -3.03 -3.44
N LEU A 189 -1.32 -1.87 -2.84
CA LEU A 189 -2.23 -1.24 -1.89
C LEU A 189 -3.42 -0.62 -2.62
N HIS A 190 -3.18 0.23 -3.62
CA HIS A 190 -4.22 1.05 -4.23
C HIS A 190 -5.09 0.30 -5.25
N VAL A 191 -4.59 -0.77 -5.89
CA VAL A 191 -5.38 -1.64 -6.80
C VAL A 191 -6.43 -2.48 -6.06
N ARG A 192 -6.16 -2.82 -4.79
CA ARG A 192 -7.01 -3.72 -4.00
C ARG A 192 -8.10 -3.00 -3.19
N THR A 193 -8.10 -1.68 -3.20
CA THR A 193 -9.05 -0.87 -2.43
C THR A 193 -10.44 -0.91 -3.06
N PRO A 194 -11.51 -1.24 -2.31
CA PRO A 194 -12.87 -1.32 -2.86
C PRO A 194 -13.40 0.01 -3.42
N SER A 195 -12.85 1.14 -2.99
CA SER A 195 -13.09 2.49 -3.51
C SER A 195 -12.47 2.75 -4.89
N ALA A 196 -11.48 1.94 -5.32
CA ALA A 196 -10.79 2.06 -6.60
C ALA A 196 -11.57 1.50 -7.81
N LYS A 197 -12.83 1.10 -7.61
CA LYS A 197 -13.65 0.39 -8.60
C LYS A 197 -13.83 1.04 -9.99
N PRO A 198 -13.62 2.35 -10.23
CA PRO A 198 -13.67 2.86 -11.60
C PRO A 198 -12.29 3.11 -12.25
N LEU A 199 -11.16 2.75 -11.63
CA LEU A 199 -9.87 3.32 -12.05
C LEU A 199 -8.94 2.39 -12.86
N LEU A 200 -9.27 1.13 -13.17
CA LEU A 200 -8.32 0.25 -13.88
C LEU A 200 -8.95 -0.57 -15.02
N PRO A 201 -8.44 -0.39 -16.25
CA PRO A 201 -8.27 -1.44 -17.25
C PRO A 201 -6.79 -1.90 -17.26
N VAL A 202 -6.21 -2.27 -16.11
CA VAL A 202 -4.79 -2.73 -16.04
C VAL A 202 -4.61 -4.20 -16.44
N THR A 203 -5.69 -4.91 -16.77
CA THR A 203 -5.61 -6.28 -17.27
C THR A 203 -4.91 -6.39 -18.62
N HIS A 204 -4.97 -5.38 -19.50
CA HIS A 204 -4.45 -5.52 -20.87
C HIS A 204 -2.95 -5.21 -21.03
N HIS A 205 -2.35 -4.39 -20.16
CA HIS A 205 -0.93 -4.01 -20.30
C HIS A 205 0.04 -5.02 -19.66
N LEU A 206 -0.39 -5.78 -18.65
CA LEU A 206 0.45 -6.81 -18.03
C LEU A 206 0.52 -8.11 -18.86
N ASP A 207 -0.47 -8.35 -19.71
CA ASP A 207 -0.47 -9.48 -20.65
C ASP A 207 0.43 -9.22 -21.88
N ALA A 208 0.77 -7.95 -22.14
CA ALA A 208 1.59 -7.52 -23.28
C ALA A 208 3.09 -7.48 -22.99
N VAL A 209 3.53 -7.73 -21.75
CA VAL A 209 4.96 -7.84 -21.43
C VAL A 209 5.44 -9.25 -21.82
N PRO A 210 6.38 -9.39 -22.78
CA PRO A 210 6.98 -10.67 -23.10
C PRO A 210 7.59 -11.26 -21.84
N ASN A 211 7.32 -12.54 -21.57
CA ASN A 211 7.85 -13.24 -20.42
C ASN A 211 9.39 -13.12 -20.41
N PRO A 212 10.02 -12.45 -19.45
CA PRO A 212 11.48 -12.24 -19.45
C PRO A 212 12.24 -13.51 -19.05
N PHE A 213 11.52 -14.59 -18.71
CA PHE A 213 12.11 -15.87 -18.35
C PHE A 213 12.14 -16.80 -19.56
N PRO A 214 13.34 -17.14 -20.10
CA PRO A 214 13.45 -18.22 -21.07
C PRO A 214 12.93 -19.52 -20.45
N ALA A 215 12.27 -20.34 -21.26
CA ALA A 215 11.49 -21.52 -20.84
C ALA A 215 12.29 -22.64 -20.13
N GLY A 216 13.58 -22.44 -19.82
CA GLY A 216 14.49 -23.45 -19.25
C GLY A 216 14.70 -23.41 -17.74
N LEU A 217 14.24 -22.39 -17.00
CA LEU A 217 14.55 -22.22 -15.56
C LEU A 217 13.48 -22.75 -14.60
N THR A 218 12.61 -23.66 -15.04
CA THR A 218 11.66 -24.37 -14.16
C THR A 218 12.32 -25.45 -13.27
N ALA A 219 13.61 -25.76 -13.48
CA ALA A 219 14.29 -26.87 -12.81
C ALA A 219 15.08 -26.50 -11.53
N LEU A 220 15.25 -25.23 -11.19
CA LEU A 220 15.93 -24.81 -9.94
C LEU A 220 14.96 -24.13 -8.97
N SER A 221 13.88 -24.83 -8.61
CA SER A 221 12.96 -24.39 -7.54
C SER A 221 13.50 -24.62 -6.11
N GLY A 222 14.79 -24.96 -5.98
CA GLY A 222 15.38 -25.48 -4.75
C GLY A 222 16.05 -24.48 -3.81
N CYS A 223 16.54 -23.33 -4.26
CA CYS A 223 17.34 -22.46 -3.40
C CYS A 223 17.15 -20.96 -3.70
N LEU A 224 16.75 -20.22 -2.66
CA LEU A 224 16.98 -18.77 -2.48
C LEU A 224 16.40 -17.81 -3.54
N CYS A 225 15.07 -17.81 -3.73
CA CYS A 225 14.33 -16.65 -4.26
C CYS A 225 12.82 -16.79 -4.00
N GLY A 226 12.43 -16.77 -2.71
CA GLY A 226 11.10 -17.24 -2.27
C GLY A 226 9.93 -16.26 -2.31
N PHE A 227 10.14 -14.96 -2.54
CA PHE A 227 9.06 -13.97 -2.35
C PHE A 227 8.54 -13.32 -3.66
N GLY A 228 9.41 -12.93 -4.59
CA GLY A 228 8.99 -12.24 -5.83
C GLY A 228 8.23 -13.11 -6.83
N ALA A 229 8.74 -14.31 -7.12
CA ALA A 229 8.15 -15.21 -8.12
C ALA A 229 6.77 -15.75 -7.73
N ARG A 230 6.53 -15.96 -6.43
CA ARG A 230 5.22 -16.41 -5.92
C ARG A 230 4.16 -15.33 -6.02
N VAL A 231 4.52 -14.05 -5.95
CA VAL A 231 3.57 -12.93 -6.10
C VAL A 231 3.11 -12.80 -7.55
N VAL A 232 4.02 -12.89 -8.53
CA VAL A 232 3.69 -12.80 -9.97
C VAL A 232 2.86 -13.99 -10.46
N LEU A 233 3.22 -15.21 -10.05
CA LEU A 233 2.45 -16.42 -10.40
C LEU A 233 1.08 -16.48 -9.71
N ARG A 234 0.97 -15.95 -8.47
CA ARG A 234 -0.31 -15.81 -7.77
C ARG A 234 -1.17 -14.70 -8.38
N TRP A 235 -0.54 -13.65 -8.94
CA TRP A 235 -1.20 -12.60 -9.72
C TRP A 235 -1.88 -13.16 -10.98
N ARG A 236 -1.19 -14.00 -11.77
CA ARG A 236 -1.78 -14.66 -12.95
C ARG A 236 -2.97 -15.57 -12.61
N ARG A 237 -2.91 -16.35 -11.52
CA ARG A 237 -4.03 -17.23 -11.11
C ARG A 237 -5.25 -16.47 -10.59
N LEU A 238 -5.06 -15.29 -10.00
CA LEU A 238 -6.17 -14.48 -9.48
C LEU A 238 -6.88 -13.69 -10.58
N LEU A 239 -6.20 -13.36 -11.68
CA LEU A 239 -6.80 -12.68 -12.85
C LEU A 239 -7.57 -13.61 -13.79
N GLY A 240 -7.25 -14.91 -13.82
CA GLY A 240 -7.91 -15.90 -14.69
C GLY A 240 -9.28 -16.43 -14.23
N LYS A 241 -9.80 -16.02 -13.06
CA LYS A 241 -11.10 -16.50 -12.55
C LYS A 241 -12.14 -15.39 -12.47
N ARG A 242 -12.55 -14.85 -13.61
CA ARG A 242 -13.85 -14.14 -13.76
C ARG A 242 -14.26 -14.07 -15.24
N THR A 243 -14.61 -15.23 -15.81
CA THR A 243 -15.41 -15.28 -17.03
C THR A 243 -16.85 -15.67 -16.66
N LYS A 244 -17.71 -14.64 -16.71
CA LYS A 244 -19.17 -14.62 -16.93
C LYS A 244 -19.98 -15.89 -16.53
N SER A 245 -20.76 -15.77 -15.47
CA SER A 245 -22.04 -16.48 -15.34
C SER A 245 -23.04 -15.89 -16.34
N ASP A 246 -23.43 -16.67 -17.33
CA ASP A 246 -24.41 -16.31 -18.36
C ASP A 246 -25.84 -16.43 -17.81
N PRO A 247 -26.69 -15.38 -17.84
CA PRO A 247 -28.06 -15.45 -17.37
C PRO A 247 -29.00 -15.62 -18.56
N ARG A 248 -29.15 -16.85 -19.10
CA ARG A 248 -30.23 -17.27 -20.00
C ARG A 248 -30.05 -18.74 -20.41
N ALA A 249 -30.64 -19.66 -19.65
CA ALA A 249 -31.06 -20.95 -20.19
C ALA A 249 -32.11 -21.60 -19.27
N HIS A 250 -33.18 -22.09 -19.90
CA HIS A 250 -34.25 -22.95 -19.39
C HIS A 250 -35.51 -22.29 -18.81
N LEU A 251 -36.34 -21.79 -19.73
CA LEU A 251 -37.80 -21.93 -19.69
C LEU A 251 -38.22 -22.83 -20.85
N ALA A 252 -38.63 -24.07 -20.51
CA ALA A 252 -39.59 -25.00 -21.14
C ALA A 252 -39.39 -25.43 -22.62
N PRO A 253 -40.13 -26.45 -23.16
CA PRO A 253 -41.17 -27.32 -22.56
C PRO A 253 -41.03 -28.84 -22.86
N SER A 254 -41.68 -29.67 -22.05
CA SER A 254 -42.48 -30.87 -22.41
C SER A 254 -43.16 -31.38 -21.14
#